data_AF-A0A535I3J5-F1
#
_entry.id   AF-A0A535I3J5-F1
#
_cell.length_a   1.000
_cell.length_b   1.000
_cell.length_c   1.000
_cell.angle_alpha   90.00
_cell.angle_beta   90.00
_cell.angle_gamma   90.00
#
_symmetry.space_group_name_H-M   'P 1'
#
loop_
_entity.id
_entity.type
_entity.pdbx_description
1 polymer ?
#
loop_
_entity_poly.entity_id
_entity_poly.type
_entity_poly.pdbx_seq_one_letter_code
_entity_poly.pdbx_strand_id
1 'polypeptide(L)'
;MRLYVALLLAALLALAGVLLGWWWAPFVTGLVFSAQERRARIAVPAGAAIGLCSWLIPLAVAHERYGLGATAQSLAAVMGFGHQGAIPVVLTLLVGTLLGLAGAWLASAVRGVVPATR
;
A
#
# COMPACT_ATOMS: atom_id res chain seq x y z
N MET A 1 -2.47 -13.29 18.65
CA MET A 1 -3.00 -11.95 18.97
C MET A 1 -2.03 -10.82 18.62
N ARG A 2 -0.78 -10.81 19.11
CA ARG A 2 0.19 -9.73 18.84
C ARG A 2 0.38 -9.40 17.34
N LEU A 3 0.48 -10.41 16.48
CA LEU A 3 0.61 -10.23 15.02
C LEU A 3 -0.59 -9.52 14.40
N TYR A 4 -1.82 -9.93 14.73
CA TYR A 4 -3.04 -9.32 14.21
C TYR A 4 -3.19 -7.87 14.65
N VAL A 5 -2.84 -7.56 15.90
CA VAL A 5 -2.83 -6.17 16.40
C VAL A 5 -1.80 -5.34 15.65
N ALA A 6 -0.58 -5.84 15.46
CA ALA A 6 0.45 -5.14 14.70
C ALA A 6 0.04 -4.92 13.24
N LEU A 7 -0.57 -5.92 12.61
CA LEU A 7 -1.09 -5.84 11.24
C LEU A 7 -2.19 -4.77 11.12
N LEU A 8 -3.15 -4.79 12.05
CA LEU A 8 -4.25 -3.83 12.09
C LEU A 8 -3.72 -2.41 12.27
N LEU A 9 -2.81 -2.20 13.23
CA LEU A 9 -2.21 -0.88 13.48
C LEU A 9 -1.41 -0.39 12.28
N ALA A 10 -0.62 -1.26 11.63
CA ALA A 10 0.11 -0.90 10.43
C ALA A 10 -0.83 -0.49 9.29
N ALA A 11 -1.92 -1.23 9.09
CA ALA A 11 -2.94 -0.89 8.09
C ALA A 11 -3.64 0.45 8.39
N LEU A 12 -4.00 0.70 9.66
CA LEU A 12 -4.62 1.96 10.09
C LEU A 12 -3.67 3.14 9.92
N LEU A 13 -2.39 2.99 10.27
CA LEU A 13 -1.38 4.03 10.07
C LEU A 13 -1.15 4.33 8.59
N ALA A 14 -1.11 3.29 7.75
CA ALA A 14 -0.95 3.45 6.30
C ALA A 14 -2.14 4.21 5.72
N LEU A 15 -3.35 3.80 6.10
CA LEU A 15 -4.59 4.46 5.67
C LEU A 15 -4.64 5.92 6.14
N ALA A 16 -4.33 6.18 7.42
CA ALA A 16 -4.29 7.54 7.95
C ALA A 16 -3.28 8.41 7.20
N GLY A 17 -2.08 7.87 6.92
CA GLY A 17 -1.07 8.57 6.12
C GLY A 17 -1.56 8.90 4.71
N VAL A 18 -2.19 7.95 4.02
CA VAL A 18 -2.76 8.18 2.68
C VAL A 18 -3.86 9.26 2.73
N LEU A 19 -4.74 9.23 3.74
CA LEU A 19 -5.78 10.25 3.93
C LEU A 19 -5.21 11.65 4.22
N LEU A 20 -4.03 11.73 4.85
CA LEU A 20 -3.28 12.97 5.07
C LEU A 20 -2.46 13.42 3.84
N GLY A 21 -2.51 12.68 2.74
CA GLY A 21 -1.76 12.97 1.50
C GLY A 21 -0.34 12.41 1.48
N TRP A 22 0.07 11.62 2.47
CA TRP A 22 1.38 10.97 2.50
C TRP A 22 1.37 9.71 1.63
N TRP A 23 1.58 9.90 0.33
CA TRP A 23 1.59 8.80 -0.65
C TRP A 23 2.62 7.70 -0.35
N TRP A 24 3.70 8.02 0.38
CA TRP A 24 4.74 7.07 0.80
C TRP A 24 4.41 6.28 2.07
N ALA A 25 3.32 6.58 2.77
CA ALA A 25 2.96 5.92 4.04
C ALA A 25 2.86 4.37 3.96
N PRO A 26 2.33 3.77 2.86
CA PRO A 26 2.32 2.31 2.70
C PRO A 26 3.71 1.68 2.75
N PHE A 27 4.72 2.35 2.18
CA PHE A 27 6.09 1.88 2.19
C PHE A 27 6.66 1.85 3.61
N VAL A 28 6.54 2.96 4.35
CA VAL A 28 7.08 3.05 5.72
C VAL A 28 6.38 2.08 6.67
N THR A 29 5.07 1.94 6.56
CA THR A 29 4.31 0.98 7.38
C THR A 29 4.64 -0.47 7.04
N GLY A 30 4.76 -0.81 5.75
CA GLY A 30 5.23 -2.13 5.31
C GLY A 30 6.64 -2.45 5.82
N LEU A 31 7.54 -1.46 5.80
CA LEU A 31 8.90 -1.56 6.32
C LEU A 31 8.91 -1.80 7.84
N VAL A 32 8.21 -0.96 8.61
CA VAL A 32 8.17 -1.06 10.08
C VAL A 32 7.51 -2.37 10.52
N PHE A 33 6.39 -2.75 9.90
CA PHE A 33 5.72 -4.03 10.18
C PHE A 33 6.67 -5.20 9.93
N SER A 34 7.32 -5.20 8.77
CA SER A 34 8.21 -6.28 8.37
C SER A 34 9.51 -6.29 9.15
N ALA A 35 9.97 -5.16 9.70
CA ALA A 35 11.10 -5.12 10.64
C ALA A 35 10.80 -5.90 11.93
N GLN A 36 9.53 -5.93 12.36
CA GLN A 36 9.09 -6.64 13.56
C GLN A 36 8.75 -8.11 13.29
N GLU A 37 8.15 -8.41 12.12
CA GLU A 37 7.82 -9.79 11.73
C GLU A 37 8.99 -10.45 10.97
N ARG A 38 9.65 -11.43 11.62
CA ARG A 38 10.82 -12.10 11.04
C ARG A 38 10.49 -12.98 9.84
N ARG A 39 9.26 -13.50 9.74
CA ARG A 39 8.88 -14.47 8.70
C ARG A 39 8.56 -13.73 7.39
N ALA A 40 9.54 -13.64 6.49
CA ALA A 40 9.38 -12.98 5.19
C ALA A 40 8.16 -13.47 4.39
N ARG A 41 7.86 -14.77 4.46
CA ARG A 41 6.67 -15.41 3.84
C ARG A 41 5.32 -14.86 4.33
N ILE A 42 5.29 -14.19 5.47
CA ILE A 42 4.11 -13.50 6.02
C ILE A 42 4.26 -11.99 5.84
N ALA A 43 5.44 -11.46 6.16
CA ALA A 43 5.71 -10.03 6.16
C ALA A 43 5.51 -9.38 4.79
N VAL A 44 6.00 -10.01 3.71
CA VAL A 44 5.93 -9.45 2.36
C VAL A 44 4.49 -9.43 1.81
N PRO A 45 3.71 -10.54 1.84
CA PRO A 45 2.31 -10.49 1.45
C PRO A 45 1.46 -9.54 2.30
N ALA A 46 1.74 -9.47 3.61
CA ALA A 46 1.06 -8.53 4.50
C ALA A 46 1.34 -7.07 4.13
N GLY A 47 2.59 -6.72 3.80
CA GLY A 47 2.95 -5.40 3.32
C GLY A 47 2.21 -5.02 2.03
N ALA A 48 2.12 -5.95 1.07
CA ALA A 48 1.35 -5.76 -0.15
C ALA A 48 -0.14 -5.50 0.15
N ALA A 49 -0.73 -6.30 1.05
CA ALA A 49 -2.12 -6.15 1.45
C ALA A 49 -2.39 -4.83 2.17
N ILE A 50 -1.50 -4.38 3.06
CA ILE A 50 -1.58 -3.07 3.72
C ILE A 50 -1.58 -1.96 2.66
N GLY A 51 -0.66 -2.04 1.69
CA GLY A 51 -0.56 -1.06 0.62
C GLY A 51 -1.81 -1.01 -0.26
N LEU A 52 -2.33 -2.17 -0.66
CA LEU A 52 -3.57 -2.26 -1.43
C LEU A 52 -4.75 -1.66 -0.65
N CYS A 53 -4.96 -2.08 0.60
CA CYS A 53 -6.10 -1.62 1.41
C CYS A 53 -6.05 -0.10 1.69
N SER A 54 -4.85 0.44 1.93
CA SER A 54 -4.68 1.87 2.23
C SER A 54 -5.11 2.79 1.07
N TRP A 55 -5.07 2.30 -0.17
CA TRP A 55 -5.54 3.02 -1.36
C TRP A 55 -6.94 2.61 -1.80
N LEU A 56 -7.28 1.33 -1.66
CA LEU A 56 -8.60 0.81 -2.02
C LEU A 56 -9.71 1.45 -1.19
N ILE A 57 -9.52 1.60 0.12
CA ILE A 57 -10.55 2.13 1.00
C ILE A 57 -10.89 3.60 0.64
N PRO A 58 -9.92 4.53 0.53
CA PRO A 58 -10.23 5.90 0.12
C PRO A 58 -10.82 6.00 -1.28
N LEU A 59 -10.35 5.19 -2.24
CA LEU A 59 -10.89 5.17 -3.60
C LEU A 59 -12.34 4.68 -3.62
N ALA A 60 -12.66 3.60 -2.89
CA ALA A 60 -14.03 3.10 -2.79
C ALA A 60 -14.95 4.13 -2.13
N VAL A 61 -14.50 4.77 -1.03
CA VAL A 61 -15.27 5.83 -0.37
C VAL A 61 -15.50 7.03 -1.28
N ALA A 62 -14.48 7.45 -2.03
CA ALA A 62 -14.59 8.55 -2.98
C ALA A 62 -15.49 8.19 -4.17
N HIS A 63 -15.48 6.92 -4.62
CA HIS A 63 -16.39 6.45 -5.66
C HIS A 63 -17.85 6.55 -5.23
N GLU A 64 -18.17 6.04 -4.04
CA GLU A 64 -19.53 6.09 -3.47
C GLU A 64 -20.03 7.52 -3.23
N ARG A 65 -19.14 8.41 -2.77
CA ARG A 65 -19.54 9.79 -2.42
C ARG A 65 -19.62 10.74 -3.62
N TYR A 66 -18.73 10.59 -4.59
CA TYR A 66 -18.51 11.61 -5.62
C TYR A 66 -18.64 11.08 -7.05
N GLY A 67 -18.82 9.77 -7.25
CA GLY A 67 -18.90 9.20 -8.59
C GLY A 67 -17.61 9.38 -9.38
N LEU A 68 -16.53 8.72 -8.96
CA LEU A 68 -15.18 8.84 -9.55
C LEU A 68 -15.09 8.55 -11.07
N GLY A 69 -16.15 8.06 -11.73
CA GLY A 69 -16.14 7.69 -13.14
C GLY A 69 -15.69 8.81 -14.07
N ALA A 70 -16.25 10.01 -13.94
CA ALA A 70 -15.88 11.15 -14.78
C ALA A 70 -14.44 11.61 -14.50
N THR A 71 -14.04 11.68 -13.22
CA THR A 71 -12.67 12.05 -12.82
C THR A 71 -11.64 11.05 -13.35
N ALA A 72 -11.94 9.75 -13.25
CA ALA A 72 -11.07 8.69 -13.71
C ALA A 72 -10.97 8.67 -15.25
N GLN A 73 -12.05 8.94 -15.97
CA GLN A 73 -12.04 9.09 -17.43
C GLN A 73 -11.19 10.31 -17.86
N SER A 74 -11.36 11.45 -17.20
CA SER A 74 -10.54 12.64 -17.47
C SER A 74 -9.06 12.37 -17.20
N LEU A 75 -8.73 11.69 -16.10
CA LEU A 75 -7.36 11.25 -15.79
C LEU A 75 -6.82 10.30 -16.87
N ALA A 76 -7.62 9.33 -17.30
CA ALA A 76 -7.23 8.40 -18.36
C ALA A 76 -6.93 9.15 -19.68
N ALA A 77 -7.73 10.17 -20.01
CA ALA A 77 -7.53 10.97 -21.21
C ALA A 77 -6.22 11.77 -21.14
N VAL A 78 -5.94 12.40 -19.99
CA VAL A 78 -4.69 13.13 -19.74
C VAL A 78 -3.46 12.21 -19.81
N MET A 79 -3.58 10.97 -19.33
CA MET A 79 -2.51 9.97 -19.41
C MET A 79 -2.36 9.32 -20.79
N GLY A 80 -3.19 9.68 -21.78
CA GLY A 80 -3.14 9.12 -23.13
C GLY A 80 -3.87 7.78 -23.30
N PHE A 81 -4.65 7.35 -22.32
CA PHE A 81 -5.46 6.11 -22.36
C PHE A 81 -6.89 6.32 -22.86
N GLY A 82 -7.21 7.52 -23.38
CA GLY A 82 -8.56 7.86 -23.85
C GLY A 82 -9.59 7.82 -22.71
N HIS A 83 -10.70 7.11 -22.90
CA HIS A 83 -11.81 7.07 -21.93
C HIS A 83 -11.76 5.87 -20.97
N GLN A 84 -10.62 5.19 -20.88
CA GLN A 84 -10.46 3.99 -20.07
C GLN A 84 -10.18 4.33 -18.59
N GLY A 85 -11.18 4.88 -17.89
CA GLY A 85 -11.05 5.32 -16.49
C GLY A 85 -10.64 4.23 -15.50
N ALA A 86 -10.81 2.94 -15.84
CA ALA A 86 -10.34 1.84 -15.03
C ALA A 86 -8.80 1.81 -14.89
N ILE A 87 -8.05 2.26 -15.90
CA ILE A 87 -6.58 2.23 -15.91
C ILE A 87 -6.00 3.06 -14.76
N PRO A 88 -6.33 4.37 -14.59
CA PRO A 88 -5.86 5.15 -13.46
C PRO A 88 -6.12 4.49 -12.10
N VAL A 89 -7.30 3.89 -11.92
CA VAL A 89 -7.68 3.23 -10.67
C VAL A 89 -6.78 2.02 -10.42
N VAL A 90 -6.63 1.15 -11.42
CA VAL A 90 -5.78 -0.05 -11.32
C VAL A 90 -4.32 0.34 -11.06
N LEU A 91 -3.80 1.35 -11.77
CA LEU A 91 -2.42 1.84 -11.56
C LEU A 91 -2.24 2.39 -10.14
N THR A 92 -3.22 3.13 -9.61
CA THR A 92 -3.16 3.66 -8.23
C THR A 92 -3.10 2.53 -7.21
N LEU A 93 -3.95 1.51 -7.36
CA LEU A 93 -3.95 0.34 -6.50
C LEU A 93 -2.63 -0.46 -6.63
N LEU A 94 -2.12 -0.59 -7.85
CA LEU A 94 -0.85 -1.27 -8.11
C LEU A 94 0.31 -0.54 -7.42
N VAL A 95 0.40 0.79 -7.57
CA VAL A 95 1.42 1.61 -6.92
C VAL A 95 1.35 1.48 -5.40
N GLY A 96 0.14 1.57 -4.82
CA GLY A 96 -0.07 1.35 -3.39
C GLY A 96 0.41 -0.02 -2.91
N THR A 97 0.05 -1.06 -3.65
CA THR A 97 0.46 -2.45 -3.38
C THR A 97 1.98 -2.61 -3.45
N LEU A 98 2.60 -2.09 -4.51
CA LEU A 98 4.04 -2.16 -4.73
C LEU A 98 4.83 -1.38 -3.67
N LEU A 99 4.32 -0.23 -3.21
CA LEU A 99 4.94 0.53 -2.12
C LEU A 99 4.99 -0.31 -0.83
N GLY A 100 3.84 -0.88 -0.43
CA GLY A 100 3.77 -1.72 0.77
C GLY A 100 4.63 -2.98 0.65
N LEU A 101 4.62 -3.62 -0.52
CA LEU A 101 5.46 -4.77 -0.82
C LEU A 101 6.95 -4.41 -0.77
N ALA A 102 7.36 -3.30 -1.39
CA ALA A 102 8.74 -2.86 -1.46
C ALA A 102 9.30 -2.53 -0.07
N GLY A 103 8.53 -1.83 0.77
CA GLY A 103 8.92 -1.55 2.14
C GLY A 103 9.12 -2.83 2.95
N ALA A 104 8.17 -3.77 2.83
CA ALA A 104 8.23 -5.05 3.51
C ALA A 104 9.39 -5.94 3.04
N TRP A 105 9.63 -5.96 1.73
CA TRP A 105 10.73 -6.67 1.10
C TRP A 105 12.07 -6.09 1.54
N LEU A 106 12.24 -4.75 1.55
CA LEU A 106 13.48 -4.10 1.95
C LEU A 106 13.87 -4.47 3.39
N ALA A 107 12.94 -4.39 4.34
CA ALA A 107 13.20 -4.78 5.72
C ALA A 107 13.62 -6.26 5.83
N SER A 108 13.00 -7.13 5.03
CA SER A 108 13.32 -8.55 4.99
C SER A 108 14.70 -8.82 4.37
N ALA A 109 15.05 -8.11 3.29
CA ALA A 109 16.32 -8.23 2.60
C ALA A 109 17.48 -7.73 3.48
N VAL A 110 17.33 -6.58 4.15
CA VAL A 110 18.34 -6.04 5.07
C VAL A 110 18.68 -7.06 6.17
N ARG A 111 17.68 -7.76 6.73
CA ARG A 111 17.93 -8.82 7.72
C ARG A 111 18.60 -10.07 7.15
N GLY A 112 18.45 -10.32 5.86
CA GLY A 112 19.13 -11.43 5.18
C GLY A 112 20.60 -11.14 4.90
N VAL A 113 20.97 -9.87 4.78
CA VAL A 113 22.34 -9.42 4.46
C VAL A 113 23.15 -9.10 5.72
N VAL A 114 22.53 -8.55 6.77
CA VAL A 114 23.21 -8.28 8.04
C VAL A 114 23.54 -9.62 8.70
N PRO A 115 24.83 -10.00 8.84
CA PRO A 115 25.20 -11.21 9.56
C PRO A 115 24.62 -11.09 10.97
N ALA A 116 24.01 -12.17 11.46
CA ALA A 116 23.67 -12.24 12.88
C ALA A 116 25.02 -12.20 13.63
N THR A 117 25.40 -11.03 14.12
CA THR A 117 26.46 -10.88 15.10
C THR A 117 26.00 -11.64 16.34
N ARG A 118 26.42 -12.89 16.42
CA ARG A 118 26.41 -13.70 17.63
C ARG A 118 27.76 -13.57 18.30
#